data_AF-A0A3L7XDU6-F1
#
_entry.id   AF-A0A3L7XDU6-F1
#
_cell.length_a   1.000
_cell.length_b   1.000
_cell.length_c   1.000
_cell.angle_alpha   90.00
_cell.angle_beta   90.00
_cell.angle_gamma   90.00
#
_symmetry.space_group_name_H-M   'P 1'
#
loop_
_entity.id
_entity.type
_entity.pdbx_description
1 polymer ?
#
loop_
_entity_poly.entity_id
_entity_poly.type
_entity_poly.pdbx_seq_one_letter_code
_entity_poly.pdbx_strand_id
1 'polypeptide(L)'
;MVHCSASRQEAVQTKKSNSRRRQSHLLPVAHSSTASPSHPSSRSKKKMNTRNLERRLLLVAADSPPALVAGAIAGQIRDHQQSEIQAIGMVATYGMFKAVITAQKFVKNEGIRLVCMPEFIDTDIDGQRCTAMRVTVQSAISAD
;
A
#
# COMPACT_ATOMS: atom_id res chain seq x y z
N MET A 1 -21.39 -4.37 30.27
CA MET A 1 -20.01 -4.57 30.78
C MET A 1 -19.15 -5.13 29.67
N VAL A 2 -18.34 -4.29 29.04
CA VAL A 2 -17.22 -4.71 28.20
C VAL A 2 -16.01 -3.97 28.74
N HIS A 3 -15.22 -4.67 29.56
CA HIS A 3 -13.97 -4.15 30.12
C HIS A 3 -12.90 -4.19 29.04
N CYS A 4 -12.51 -3.02 28.53
CA CYS A 4 -11.32 -2.85 27.71
C CYS A 4 -10.18 -2.39 28.62
N SER A 5 -9.49 -3.36 29.24
CA SER A 5 -8.30 -3.11 30.06
C SER A 5 -7.09 -2.94 29.15
N ALA A 6 -6.62 -1.71 29.03
CA ALA A 6 -5.28 -1.42 28.52
C ALA A 6 -4.24 -2.12 29.42
N SER A 7 -3.28 -2.80 28.82
CA SER A 7 -2.07 -3.24 29.51
C SER A 7 -0.85 -2.96 28.64
N ARG A 8 -0.10 -1.96 29.13
CA ARG A 8 1.28 -1.64 28.78
C ARG A 8 2.14 -2.90 28.66
N GLN A 9 3.01 -2.93 27.66
CA GLN A 9 4.30 -3.59 27.78
C GLN A 9 5.39 -2.58 27.39
N GLU A 10 6.13 -2.15 28.40
CA GLU A 10 7.43 -1.50 28.25
C GLU A 10 8.45 -2.55 27.82
N ALA A 11 9.22 -2.27 26.77
CA ALA A 11 10.40 -3.03 26.41
C ALA A 11 11.63 -2.14 26.57
N VAL A 12 12.25 -2.25 27.75
CA VAL A 12 13.62 -1.81 28.02
C VAL A 12 14.56 -2.79 27.30
N GLN A 13 15.28 -2.32 26.29
CA GLN A 13 16.47 -3.01 25.79
C GLN A 13 17.64 -2.03 25.63
N THR A 14 18.68 -2.41 26.35
CA THR A 14 19.99 -1.79 26.50
C THR A 14 20.80 -1.90 25.21
N LYS A 15 21.32 -0.78 24.69
CA LYS A 15 22.35 -0.78 23.65
C LYS A 15 23.72 -0.57 24.28
N LYS A 16 24.46 -1.66 24.46
CA LYS A 16 25.90 -1.64 24.72
C LYS A 16 26.63 -1.14 23.48
N SER A 17 27.40 -0.08 23.66
CA SER A 17 28.39 0.46 22.73
C SER A 17 29.50 -0.56 22.45
N ASN A 18 29.70 -0.93 21.19
CA ASN A 18 30.79 -1.81 20.77
C ASN A 18 31.79 -1.02 19.92
N SER A 19 33.03 -0.87 20.40
CA SER A 19 34.10 -0.11 19.76
C SER A 19 35.43 -0.84 19.88
N ARG A 20 36.05 -1.08 18.70
CA ARG A 20 37.45 -1.52 18.43
C ARG A 20 37.71 -3.00 18.82
N ARG A 21 38.46 -3.80 18.05
CA ARG A 21 39.74 -3.53 17.39
C ARG A 21 40.11 -4.68 16.41
N ARG A 22 40.54 -4.29 15.20
CA ARG A 22 41.68 -4.77 14.36
C ARG A 22 41.97 -6.27 14.10
N GLN A 23 42.02 -6.59 12.80
CA GLN A 23 43.09 -7.24 11.98
C GLN A 23 43.58 -8.65 12.42
N SER A 24 43.71 -9.67 11.55
CA SER A 24 44.55 -9.71 10.34
C SER A 24 44.46 -11.08 9.62
N HIS A 25 44.87 -11.10 8.34
CA HIS A 25 45.43 -12.20 7.55
C HIS A 25 44.57 -13.42 7.12
N LEU A 26 44.29 -13.52 5.81
CA LEU A 26 44.95 -14.41 4.81
C LEU A 26 44.23 -14.28 3.43
N LEU A 27 44.99 -14.29 2.32
CA LEU A 27 44.52 -14.23 0.91
C LEU A 27 44.38 -15.67 0.31
N PRO A 28 44.16 -15.86 -1.01
CA PRO A 28 42.88 -16.25 -1.62
C PRO A 28 42.90 -17.66 -2.23
N VAL A 29 41.74 -18.27 -2.51
CA VAL A 29 41.67 -19.44 -3.40
C VAL A 29 40.49 -19.30 -4.36
N ALA A 30 40.82 -19.23 -5.65
CA ALA A 30 39.88 -19.23 -6.76
C ALA A 30 39.58 -20.68 -7.17
N HIS A 31 38.30 -21.05 -7.28
CA HIS A 31 37.86 -22.13 -8.17
C HIS A 31 36.52 -21.81 -8.82
N SER A 32 36.44 -22.26 -10.06
CA SER A 32 35.62 -21.94 -11.23
C SER A 32 34.17 -22.43 -11.24
N SER A 33 33.45 -22.04 -12.31
CA SER A 33 32.21 -22.61 -12.90
C SER A 33 30.89 -22.13 -12.28
N THR A 34 29.85 -21.68 -12.99
CA THR A 34 29.49 -21.58 -14.42
C THR A 34 28.33 -20.60 -14.51
N ALA A 35 28.29 -19.75 -15.55
CA ALA A 35 27.16 -18.87 -15.84
C ALA A 35 26.49 -19.26 -17.18
N SER A 36 25.16 -19.10 -17.21
CA SER A 36 24.26 -18.88 -18.38
C SER A 36 23.48 -20.10 -18.94
N PRO A 37 22.40 -19.90 -19.73
CA PRO A 37 21.10 -19.31 -19.34
C PRO A 37 19.88 -20.09 -19.93
N SER A 38 18.67 -19.52 -19.74
CA SER A 38 17.43 -19.66 -20.55
C SER A 38 16.35 -20.70 -20.15
N HIS A 39 15.19 -20.18 -19.74
CA HIS A 39 13.95 -20.28 -20.53
C HIS A 39 12.94 -19.19 -20.10
N PRO A 40 12.40 -18.40 -21.04
CA PRO A 40 11.27 -17.51 -20.79
C PRO A 40 9.98 -18.29 -21.05
N SER A 41 9.22 -18.66 -20.01
CA SER A 41 7.87 -19.16 -20.20
C SER A 41 6.89 -17.99 -20.20
N SER A 42 6.51 -17.64 -21.42
CA SER A 42 5.38 -16.80 -21.78
C SER A 42 4.11 -17.19 -21.02
N ARG A 43 3.73 -16.40 -20.02
CA ARG A 43 2.33 -16.33 -19.60
C ARG A 43 1.75 -15.05 -20.16
N SER A 44 1.02 -15.22 -21.26
CA SER A 44 0.29 -14.22 -22.01
C SER A 44 -0.22 -13.10 -21.10
N LYS A 45 0.31 -11.90 -21.30
CA LYS A 45 -0.33 -10.66 -20.87
C LYS A 45 -1.67 -10.60 -21.60
N LYS A 46 -2.72 -11.15 -20.97
CA LYS A 46 -4.09 -11.02 -21.45
C LYS A 46 -4.35 -9.52 -21.49
N LYS A 47 -4.39 -8.99 -22.71
CA LYS A 47 -4.62 -7.58 -23.03
C LYS A 47 -5.99 -7.22 -22.48
N MET A 48 -6.03 -6.67 -21.27
CA MET A 48 -7.25 -6.15 -20.67
C MET A 48 -7.61 -4.89 -21.46
N ASN A 49 -8.59 -5.05 -22.35
CA ASN A 49 -9.13 -3.98 -23.16
C ASN A 49 -10.07 -3.16 -22.27
N THR A 50 -9.55 -2.12 -21.61
CA THR A 50 -10.38 -1.15 -20.89
C THR A 50 -10.15 0.23 -21.46
N ARG A 51 -10.80 0.48 -22.61
CA ARG A 51 -11.08 1.83 -23.10
C ARG A 51 -12.17 2.47 -22.25
N ASN A 52 -11.85 2.87 -21.02
CA ASN A 52 -12.71 3.75 -20.23
C ASN A 52 -11.86 4.59 -19.26
N LEU A 53 -11.68 5.86 -19.64
CA LEU A 53 -11.26 7.07 -18.93
C LEU A 53 -10.37 6.92 -17.69
N GLU A 54 -9.23 7.60 -17.73
CA GLU A 54 -8.15 7.73 -16.73
C GLU A 54 -8.60 8.29 -15.36
N ARG A 55 -9.62 7.72 -14.72
CA ARG A 55 -9.74 7.75 -13.27
C ARG A 55 -8.71 6.76 -12.74
N ARG A 56 -7.60 7.26 -12.20
CA ARG A 56 -6.49 6.44 -11.71
C ARG A 56 -6.93 5.58 -10.52
N LEU A 57 -7.47 4.40 -10.82
CA LEU A 57 -7.76 3.37 -9.83
C LEU A 57 -6.47 2.99 -9.08
N LEU A 58 -6.49 3.11 -7.77
CA LEU A 58 -5.42 2.68 -6.87
C LEU A 58 -5.71 1.26 -6.39
N LEU A 59 -4.95 0.28 -6.87
CA LEU A 59 -5.01 -1.09 -6.37
C LEU A 59 -4.14 -1.20 -5.11
N VAL A 60 -4.74 -1.64 -4.01
CA VAL A 60 -4.05 -1.81 -2.72
C VAL A 60 -3.92 -3.30 -2.42
N ALA A 61 -2.68 -3.73 -2.22
CA ALA A 61 -2.32 -5.07 -1.78
C ALA A 61 -2.06 -5.11 -0.27
N ALA A 62 -1.95 -6.32 0.29
CA ALA A 62 -1.74 -6.52 1.73
C ALA A 62 -0.43 -5.92 2.26
N ASP A 63 0.60 -5.82 1.42
CA ASP A 63 1.93 -5.28 1.70
C ASP A 63 2.09 -3.80 1.30
N SER A 64 1.05 -3.19 0.72
CA SER A 64 1.08 -1.79 0.29
C SER A 64 1.26 -0.86 1.50
N PRO A 65 2.31 -0.02 1.54
CA PRO A 65 2.55 0.86 2.67
C PRO A 65 1.45 1.94 2.77
N PRO A 66 0.69 2.03 3.89
CA PRO A 66 -0.42 2.97 3.98
C PRO A 66 -0.03 4.43 3.78
N ALA A 67 1.21 4.81 4.15
CA ALA A 67 1.72 6.16 3.94
C ALA A 67 1.90 6.52 2.46
N LEU A 68 2.37 5.57 1.64
CA LEU A 68 2.53 5.78 0.20
C LEU A 68 1.16 5.86 -0.49
N VAL A 69 0.24 4.96 -0.13
CA VAL A 69 -1.14 4.99 -0.63
C VAL A 69 -1.81 6.31 -0.25
N ALA A 70 -1.62 6.80 0.99
CA ALA A 70 -2.17 8.08 1.43
C ALA A 70 -1.63 9.27 0.61
N GLY A 71 -0.33 9.27 0.28
CA GLY A 71 0.26 10.28 -0.59
C GLY A 71 -0.34 10.28 -1.99
N ALA A 72 -0.56 9.09 -2.57
CA ALA A 72 -1.21 8.94 -3.87
C ALA A 72 -2.67 9.44 -3.85
N ILE A 73 -3.44 9.09 -2.82
CA ILE A 73 -4.81 9.59 -2.64
C ILE A 73 -4.81 11.11 -2.53
N ALA A 74 -3.96 11.69 -1.67
CA ALA A 74 -3.91 13.14 -1.49
C ALA A 74 -3.50 13.87 -2.79
N GLY A 75 -2.58 13.31 -3.58
CA GLY A 75 -2.26 13.84 -4.91
C GLY A 75 -3.46 13.81 -5.85
N GLN A 76 -4.13 12.67 -5.98
CA GLN A 76 -5.32 12.54 -6.83
C GLN A 76 -6.46 13.47 -6.41
N ILE A 77 -6.68 13.68 -5.11
CA ILE A 77 -7.71 14.61 -4.62
C ILE A 77 -7.37 16.05 -5.00
N ARG A 78 -6.10 16.47 -4.91
CA ARG A 78 -5.69 17.83 -5.33
C ARG A 78 -5.86 18.03 -6.83
N ASP A 79 -5.50 17.03 -7.63
CA ASP A 79 -5.50 17.13 -9.09
C ASP A 79 -6.90 16.95 -9.71
N HIS A 80 -7.71 16.06 -9.14
CA HIS A 80 -8.94 15.55 -9.77
C HIS A 80 -10.18 15.61 -8.87
N GLN A 81 -10.06 16.07 -7.61
CA GLN A 81 -11.14 16.10 -6.62
C GLN A 81 -11.74 14.72 -6.27
N GLN A 82 -11.22 13.64 -6.86
CA GLN A 82 -11.69 12.28 -6.66
C GLN A 82 -10.54 11.27 -6.78
N SER A 83 -10.60 10.23 -5.96
CA SER A 83 -9.73 9.05 -5.99
C SER A 83 -10.57 7.79 -5.89
N GLU A 84 -10.26 6.78 -6.70
CA GLU A 84 -10.92 5.47 -6.65
C GLU A 84 -9.90 4.43 -6.21
N ILE A 85 -10.23 3.66 -5.19
CA ILE A 85 -9.31 2.72 -4.56
C ILE A 85 -9.99 1.37 -4.48
N GLN A 86 -9.26 0.29 -4.77
CA GLN A 86 -9.78 -1.07 -4.67
C GLN A 86 -8.81 -1.96 -3.90
N ALA A 87 -9.37 -2.78 -3.02
CA ALA A 87 -8.63 -3.74 -2.22
C ALA A 87 -9.37 -5.07 -2.14
N ILE A 88 -8.62 -6.16 -2.05
CA ILE A 88 -9.16 -7.52 -1.88
C ILE A 88 -8.63 -8.13 -0.59
N GLY A 89 -9.54 -8.68 0.20
CA GLY A 89 -9.24 -9.30 1.48
C GLY A 89 -9.04 -8.30 2.61
N MET A 90 -9.02 -8.84 3.84
CA MET A 90 -9.07 -8.05 5.07
C MET A 90 -7.85 -7.13 5.25
N VAL A 91 -6.63 -7.65 5.05
CA VAL A 91 -5.39 -6.92 5.31
C VAL A 91 -5.27 -5.71 4.39
N ALA A 92 -5.49 -5.91 3.08
CA ALA A 92 -5.47 -4.83 2.11
C ALA A 92 -6.59 -3.81 2.35
N THR A 93 -7.80 -4.28 2.69
CA THR A 93 -8.95 -3.39 2.97
C THR A 93 -8.70 -2.52 4.20
N TYR A 94 -8.18 -3.10 5.29
CA TYR A 94 -7.79 -2.34 6.48
C TYR A 94 -6.68 -1.33 6.16
N GLY A 95 -5.66 -1.74 5.41
CA GLY A 95 -4.57 -0.88 4.95
C GLY A 95 -5.06 0.30 4.12
N MET A 96 -6.00 0.05 3.21
CA MET A 96 -6.67 1.06 2.39
C MET A 96 -7.39 2.10 3.26
N PHE A 97 -8.24 1.70 4.20
CA PHE A 97 -8.93 2.67 5.06
C PHE A 97 -7.97 3.45 5.96
N LYS A 98 -6.91 2.79 6.45
CA LYS A 98 -5.83 3.47 7.18
C LYS A 98 -5.15 4.53 6.31
N ALA A 99 -4.95 4.26 5.03
CA ALA A 99 -4.42 5.22 4.07
C ALA A 99 -5.38 6.40 3.83
N VAL A 100 -6.69 6.15 3.67
CA VAL A 100 -7.72 7.21 3.54
C VAL A 100 -7.72 8.14 4.77
N ILE A 101 -7.70 7.58 5.98
CA ILE A 101 -7.64 8.36 7.23
C ILE A 101 -6.34 9.19 7.29
N THR A 102 -5.23 8.65 6.80
CA THR A 102 -3.95 9.36 6.76
C THR A 102 -3.96 10.47 5.70
N ALA A 103 -4.55 10.22 4.52
CA ALA A 103 -4.71 11.21 3.46
C ALA A 103 -5.55 12.42 3.93
N GLN A 104 -6.61 12.17 4.71
CA GLN A 104 -7.39 13.25 5.33
C GLN A 104 -6.51 14.17 6.18
N LYS A 105 -5.51 13.64 6.90
CA LYS A 105 -4.58 14.47 7.67
C LYS A 105 -3.67 15.33 6.78
N PHE A 106 -3.31 14.84 5.60
CA PHE A 106 -2.45 15.58 4.67
C PHE A 106 -3.16 16.78 4.06
N VAL A 107 -4.44 16.64 3.73
CA VAL A 107 -5.22 17.70 3.05
C VAL A 107 -6.00 18.59 4.01
N LYS A 108 -6.05 18.27 5.30
CA LYS A 108 -6.83 19.01 6.32
C LYS A 108 -6.43 20.49 6.40
N ASN A 109 -5.12 20.79 6.35
CA ASN A 109 -4.61 22.16 6.46
C ASN A 109 -4.89 23.00 5.20
N GLU A 110 -5.29 22.36 4.10
CA GLU A 110 -5.71 23.00 2.85
C GLU A 110 -7.22 23.30 2.83
N GLY A 111 -7.93 23.03 3.94
CA GLY A 111 -9.39 23.18 4.03
C GLY A 111 -10.17 22.07 3.32
N ILE A 112 -9.51 21.05 2.80
CA ILE A 112 -10.16 19.97 2.06
C ILE A 112 -10.70 18.91 3.05
N ARG A 113 -12.00 18.64 2.95
CA ARG A 113 -12.66 17.53 3.66
C ARG A 113 -12.85 16.36 2.70
N LEU A 114 -12.52 15.15 3.13
CA LEU A 114 -12.76 13.94 2.35
C LEU A 114 -14.10 13.31 2.71
N VAL A 115 -14.82 12.87 1.68
CA VAL A 115 -16.00 12.01 1.76
C VAL A 115 -15.63 10.65 1.19
N CYS A 116 -16.00 9.59 1.88
CA CYS A 116 -15.63 8.22 1.56
C CYS A 116 -16.89 7.40 1.33
N MET A 117 -17.00 6.78 0.15
CA MET A 117 -18.14 5.97 -0.28
C MET A 117 -17.66 4.55 -0.59
N PRO A 118 -17.81 3.61 0.36
CA PRO A 118 -17.44 2.22 0.16
C PRO A 118 -18.55 1.44 -0.56
N GLU A 119 -18.14 0.48 -1.37
CA GLU A 119 -19.03 -0.46 -2.07
C GLU A 119 -18.33 -1.81 -2.28
N PHE A 120 -19.11 -2.88 -2.21
CA PHE A 120 -18.64 -4.20 -2.64
C PHE A 120 -18.83 -4.33 -4.15
N ILE A 121 -17.79 -4.81 -4.83
CA ILE A 121 -17.83 -5.11 -6.26
C ILE A 121 -17.27 -6.49 -6.52
N ASP A 122 -17.83 -7.19 -7.50
CA ASP A 122 -17.23 -8.42 -7.99
C ASP A 122 -16.12 -8.10 -9.00
N THR A 123 -14.99 -8.74 -8.85
CA THR A 123 -13.83 -8.60 -9.74
C THR A 123 -13.22 -9.97 -10.03
N ASP A 124 -12.62 -10.13 -11.20
CA ASP A 124 -11.90 -11.35 -11.56
C ASP A 124 -10.42 -11.20 -11.19
N ILE A 125 -9.91 -12.12 -10.38
CA ILE A 125 -8.49 -12.23 -10.00
C ILE A 125 -8.04 -13.64 -10.33
N ASP A 126 -7.01 -13.78 -11.16
CA ASP A 126 -6.48 -15.08 -11.57
C ASP A 126 -7.53 -16.06 -12.13
N GLY A 127 -8.59 -15.51 -12.76
CA GLY A 127 -9.68 -16.29 -13.33
C GLY A 127 -10.71 -16.79 -12.31
N GLN A 128 -10.65 -16.31 -11.06
CA GLN A 128 -11.66 -16.53 -10.03
C GLN A 128 -12.41 -15.24 -9.75
N ARG A 129 -13.74 -15.33 -9.58
CA ARG A 129 -14.54 -14.22 -9.08
C ARG A 129 -14.26 -14.03 -7.61
N CYS A 130 -13.90 -12.81 -7.25
CA CYS A 130 -13.68 -12.40 -5.87
C CYS A 130 -14.47 -11.12 -5.61
N THR A 131 -15.06 -11.02 -4.43
CA THR A 131 -15.62 -9.76 -3.96
C THR A 131 -14.48 -8.86 -3.47
N ALA A 132 -14.35 -7.68 -4.07
CA ALA A 132 -13.44 -6.63 -3.68
C ALA A 132 -14.20 -5.51 -2.96
N MET A 133 -13.49 -4.77 -2.12
CA MET A 133 -13.96 -3.49 -1.60
C MET A 133 -13.45 -2.39 -2.53
N ARG A 134 -14.36 -1.61 -3.09
CA ARG A 134 -14.03 -0.35 -3.76
C ARG A 134 -14.43 0.82 -2.87
N VAL A 135 -13.58 1.82 -2.84
CA VAL A 135 -13.82 3.07 -2.12
C VAL A 135 -13.62 4.22 -3.09
N THR A 136 -14.69 5.00 -3.26
CA THR A 136 -14.59 6.30 -3.93
C THR A 136 -14.40 7.37 -2.85
N VAL A 137 -13.31 8.13 -2.97
CA VAL A 137 -13.00 9.26 -2.10
C VAL A 137 -13.16 10.54 -2.90
N GLN A 138 -13.89 11.51 -2.37
CA GLN A 138 -14.10 12.82 -2.99
C GLN A 138 -13.77 13.94 -2.02
N SER A 139 -13.34 15.09 -2.53
CA SER A 139 -13.32 16.32 -1.74
C SER A 139 -14.73 16.90 -1.63
N ALA A 140 -15.16 17.17 -0.39
CA ALA A 140 -16.33 18.01 -0.15
C ALA A 140 -15.89 19.48 -0.27
N ILE A 141 -16.56 20.21 -1.14
CA ILE A 141 -16.49 21.67 -1.16
C ILE A 141 -17.39 22.15 -0.02
N SER A 142 -16.83 22.79 1.00
CA SER A 142 -17.63 23.59 1.92
C SER A 142 -18.11 24.83 1.18
N ALA A 143 -19.41 24.91 0.93
CA ALA A 143 -20.05 26.20 0.66
C ALA A 143 -20.14 26.91 2.02
N ASP A 144 -19.19 27.82 2.27
CA ASP A 144 -19.31 28.80 3.35
C ASP A 144 -20.31 29.91 2.95
#